data_AF-A0A2D4KMQ5-F1
#
_entry.id   AF-A0A2D4KMQ5-F1
#
_cell.length_a   1.000
_cell.length_b   1.000
_cell.length_c   1.000
_cell.angle_alpha   90.00
_cell.angle_beta   90.00
_cell.angle_gamma   90.00
#
_symmetry.space_group_name_H-M   'P 1'
#
loop_
_entity.id
_entity.type
_entity.pdbx_description
1 polymer ?
#
loop_
_entity_poly.entity_id
_entity_poly.type
_entity_poly.pdbx_seq_one_letter_code
_entity_poly.pdbx_strand_id
1 'polypeptide(L)'
;EVGVGGTVLRWFSSYLSDRSQSVLVGGQRSTPRCLDCGVLQGSVLSPLFNIYMKPLGELIRQHGVRYHQYADDTQLYISTPCHLSEAVDVMGRCLEAVRVWMGVNRLRLNPDKTEWLWILPPKDCTD
;
A
#
# COMPACT_ATOMS: atom_id res chain seq x y z
N GLU A 1 -2.06 -10.67 -14.71
CA GLU A 1 -3.03 -11.67 -14.20
C GLU A 1 -2.49 -12.33 -12.93
N VAL A 2 -3.34 -12.74 -11.98
CA VAL A 2 -2.94 -13.36 -10.69
C VAL A 2 -3.18 -14.87 -10.62
N GLY A 3 -3.71 -15.48 -11.70
CA GLY A 3 -3.90 -16.94 -11.80
C GLY A 3 -5.00 -17.51 -10.90
N VAL A 4 -5.93 -16.68 -10.43
CA VAL A 4 -7.06 -17.12 -9.56
C VAL A 4 -8.33 -17.23 -10.39
N GLY A 5 -8.98 -18.39 -10.36
CA GLY A 5 -10.22 -18.64 -11.11
C GLY A 5 -11.14 -19.67 -10.47
N GLY A 6 -12.26 -19.95 -11.14
CA GLY A 6 -13.20 -21.01 -10.79
C GLY A 6 -13.68 -20.98 -9.34
N THR A 7 -13.55 -22.11 -8.64
CA THR A 7 -14.00 -22.27 -7.25
C THR A 7 -13.26 -21.37 -6.27
N VAL A 8 -11.95 -21.15 -6.47
CA VAL A 8 -11.15 -20.31 -5.58
C VAL A 8 -11.60 -18.86 -5.65
N LEU A 9 -11.86 -18.35 -6.87
CA LEU A 9 -12.38 -16.99 -7.04
C LEU A 9 -13.75 -16.83 -6.38
N ARG A 10 -14.66 -17.78 -6.59
CA ARG A 10 -15.99 -17.76 -5.94
C ARG A 10 -15.88 -17.77 -4.42
N TRP A 11 -14.92 -18.52 -3.88
CA TRP A 11 -14.67 -18.57 -2.45
C TRP A 11 -14.16 -17.22 -1.90
N PHE A 12 -13.23 -16.56 -2.59
CA PHE A 12 -12.80 -15.20 -2.22
C PHE A 12 -13.94 -14.18 -2.32
N SER A 13 -14.75 -14.24 -3.40
CA SER A 13 -15.93 -13.39 -3.53
C SER A 13 -16.91 -13.58 -2.38
N SER A 14 -17.19 -14.84 -2.01
CA SER A 14 -18.03 -15.16 -0.85
C SER A 14 -17.43 -14.69 0.46
N TYR A 15 -16.11 -14.78 0.64
CA TYR A 15 -15.44 -14.30 1.85
C TYR A 15 -15.51 -12.77 2.00
N LEU A 16 -15.45 -12.01 0.90
CA LEU A 16 -15.43 -10.55 0.94
C LEU A 16 -16.82 -9.91 0.96
N SER A 17 -17.86 -10.62 0.52
CA SER A 17 -19.23 -10.10 0.35
C SER A 17 -20.11 -10.30 1.59
N ASP A 18 -21.15 -9.47 1.72
CA ASP A 18 -22.22 -9.59 2.74
C ASP A 18 -21.73 -9.72 4.19
N ARG A 19 -20.59 -9.11 4.50
CA ARG A 19 -20.01 -9.12 5.84
C ARG A 19 -20.60 -8.03 6.72
N SER A 20 -20.63 -8.30 8.02
CA SER A 20 -20.94 -7.30 9.04
C SER A 20 -20.00 -7.44 10.25
N GLN A 21 -19.88 -6.38 11.03
CA GLN A 21 -19.14 -6.36 12.28
C GLN A 21 -19.97 -5.75 13.42
N SER A 22 -19.70 -6.22 14.64
CA SER A 22 -20.22 -5.66 15.89
C SER A 22 -19.12 -5.65 16.93
N VAL A 23 -19.07 -4.66 17.81
CA VAL A 23 -18.12 -4.59 18.92
C VAL A 23 -18.79 -4.97 20.24
N LEU A 24 -18.06 -5.68 21.11
CA LEU A 24 -18.48 -6.06 22.45
C LEU A 24 -17.55 -5.38 23.46
N VAL A 25 -18.08 -4.48 24.28
CA VAL A 25 -17.31 -3.75 25.31
C VAL A 25 -18.09 -3.80 26.62
N GLY A 26 -17.46 -4.27 27.70
CA GLY A 26 -18.10 -4.34 29.02
C GLY A 26 -19.40 -5.17 29.04
N GLY A 27 -19.50 -6.20 28.21
CA GLY A 27 -20.69 -7.05 28.11
C GLY A 27 -21.82 -6.49 27.22
N GLN A 28 -21.70 -5.26 26.72
CA GLN A 28 -22.67 -4.67 25.79
C GLN A 28 -22.19 -4.78 24.34
N ARG A 29 -23.07 -5.24 23.45
CA ARG A 29 -22.79 -5.44 22.03
C ARG A 29 -23.44 -4.33 21.19
N SER A 30 -22.69 -3.76 20.25
CA SER A 30 -23.23 -2.81 19.28
C SER A 30 -24.19 -3.47 18.30
N THR A 31 -25.03 -2.67 17.64
CA THR A 31 -25.73 -3.13 16.44
C THR A 31 -24.72 -3.54 15.36
N PRO A 32 -25.01 -4.60 14.57
CA PRO A 32 -24.16 -4.97 13.45
C PRO A 32 -24.10 -3.87 12.38
N ARG A 33 -22.93 -3.64 11.82
CA ARG A 33 -22.70 -2.73 10.70
C ARG A 33 -22.10 -3.48 9.52
N CYS A 34 -22.62 -3.27 8.32
CA CYS A 34 -22.09 -3.88 7.10
C CYS A 34 -20.65 -3.43 6.81
N LEU A 35 -19.87 -4.32 6.23
CA LEU A 35 -18.47 -4.12 5.86
C LEU A 35 -18.29 -4.20 4.35
N ASP A 36 -18.28 -3.03 3.70
CA ASP A 36 -18.14 -2.92 2.25
C ASP A 36 -16.69 -3.04 1.76
N CYS A 37 -15.71 -2.91 2.66
CA CYS A 37 -14.29 -2.97 2.34
C CYS A 37 -13.45 -3.53 3.49
N GLY A 38 -12.19 -3.86 3.18
CA GLY A 38 -11.21 -4.38 4.13
C GLY A 38 -11.23 -5.90 4.28
N VAL A 39 -10.21 -6.44 4.94
CA VAL A 39 -10.12 -7.85 5.32
C VAL A 39 -10.13 -7.94 6.84
N LEU A 40 -10.58 -9.06 7.40
CA LEU A 40 -10.55 -9.24 8.84
C LEU A 40 -9.09 -9.32 9.29
N GLN A 41 -8.67 -8.41 10.16
CA GLN A 41 -7.32 -8.43 10.73
C GLN A 41 -7.14 -9.72 11.55
N GLY A 42 -6.00 -10.40 11.35
CA GLY A 42 -5.73 -11.71 11.94
C GLY A 42 -6.32 -12.89 11.15
N SER A 43 -7.02 -12.64 10.04
CA SER A 43 -7.43 -13.72 9.14
C SER A 43 -6.25 -14.25 8.32
N VAL A 44 -6.27 -15.55 8.03
CA VAL A 44 -5.36 -16.22 7.07
C VAL A 44 -5.43 -15.57 5.67
N LEU A 45 -6.54 -14.89 5.36
CA LEU A 45 -6.73 -14.19 4.09
C LEU A 45 -6.32 -12.72 4.09
N SER A 46 -5.76 -12.23 5.18
CA SER A 46 -5.14 -10.89 5.22
C SER A 46 -4.11 -10.64 4.10
N PRO A 47 -3.33 -11.63 3.60
CA PRO A 47 -2.41 -11.41 2.47
C PRO A 47 -3.08 -11.04 1.15
N LEU A 48 -4.42 -11.14 1.02
CA LEU A 48 -5.15 -10.61 -0.15
C LEU A 48 -4.87 -9.12 -0.36
N PHE A 49 -4.52 -8.38 0.70
CA PHE A 49 -4.08 -7.00 0.62
C PHE A 49 -2.84 -6.81 -0.29
N ASN A 50 -1.89 -7.75 -0.27
CA ASN A 50 -0.69 -7.66 -1.13
C ASN A 50 -1.05 -7.81 -2.60
N ILE A 51 -2.04 -8.65 -2.93
CA ILE A 51 -2.56 -8.78 -4.29
C ILE A 51 -3.28 -7.48 -4.70
N TYR A 52 -4.07 -6.91 -3.80
CA TYR A 52 -4.78 -5.65 -4.03
C TYR A 52 -3.82 -4.48 -4.33
N MET A 53 -2.68 -4.44 -3.65
CA MET A 53 -1.67 -3.39 -3.82
C MET A 53 -0.79 -3.57 -5.06
N LYS A 54 -0.82 -4.71 -5.74
CA LYS A 54 0.07 -5.01 -6.88
C LYS A 54 0.11 -3.89 -7.94
N PRO A 55 -1.02 -3.29 -8.38
CA PRO A 55 -0.99 -2.24 -9.41
C PRO A 55 -0.24 -0.97 -8.97
N LEU A 56 -0.13 -0.72 -7.67
CA LEU A 56 0.65 0.41 -7.15
C LEU A 56 2.13 0.30 -7.54
N GLY A 57 2.68 -0.91 -7.52
CA GLY A 57 4.06 -1.16 -7.91
C GLY A 57 4.34 -0.84 -9.38
N GLU A 58 3.39 -1.14 -10.25
CA GLU A 58 3.47 -0.83 -11.68
C GLU A 58 3.41 0.70 -11.91
N LEU A 59 2.53 1.40 -11.18
CA LEU A 59 2.45 2.87 -11.19
C LEU A 59 3.79 3.53 -10.77
N ILE A 60 4.42 3.01 -9.71
CA ILE A 60 5.70 3.55 -9.23
C ILE A 60 6.80 3.37 -10.28
N ARG A 61 6.87 2.19 -10.92
CA ARG A 61 7.87 1.91 -11.97
C ARG A 61 7.68 2.80 -13.20
N GLN A 62 6.45 3.18 -13.54
CA GLN A 62 6.18 4.12 -14.65
C GLN A 62 6.81 5.51 -14.42
N HIS A 63 7.04 5.90 -13.17
CA HIS A 63 7.72 7.15 -12.82
C HIS A 63 9.25 7.03 -12.78
N GLY A 64 9.82 5.86 -13.14
CA GLY A 64 11.26 5.61 -13.04
C GLY A 64 11.77 5.45 -11.60
N VAL A 65 10.85 5.31 -10.64
CA VAL A 65 11.16 5.16 -9.21
C VAL A 65 11.22 3.68 -8.85
N ARG A 66 12.16 3.30 -7.99
CA ARG A 66 12.24 1.95 -7.43
C ARG A 66 11.46 1.90 -6.13
N TYR A 67 10.96 0.72 -5.77
CA TYR A 67 10.21 0.54 -4.54
C TYR A 67 10.49 -0.79 -3.87
N HIS A 68 10.23 -0.81 -2.57
CA HIS A 68 10.09 -2.02 -1.75
C HIS A 68 8.72 -1.93 -1.09
N GLN A 69 8.00 -3.04 -1.04
CA GLN A 69 6.73 -3.10 -0.33
C GLN A 69 6.71 -4.30 0.62
N TYR A 70 6.26 -4.06 1.85
CA TYR A 70 5.98 -5.09 2.85
C TYR A 70 4.65 -4.77 3.53
N ALA A 71 3.63 -5.59 3.26
CA ALA A 71 2.25 -5.31 3.70
C ALA A 71 1.80 -3.89 3.28
N ASP A 72 1.41 -3.05 4.25
CA ASP A 72 1.02 -1.65 4.06
C ASP A 72 2.20 -0.68 3.97
N ASP A 73 3.39 -1.06 4.44
CA ASP A 73 4.59 -0.24 4.33
C ASP A 73 5.16 -0.28 2.91
N THR A 74 5.25 0.89 2.30
CA THR A 74 5.80 1.08 0.95
C THR A 74 6.93 2.11 1.00
N GLN A 75 8.13 1.68 0.60
CA GLN A 75 9.30 2.55 0.48
C GLN A 75 9.53 2.88 -0.99
N LEU A 76 9.64 4.18 -1.30
CA LEU A 76 10.08 4.69 -2.60
C LEU A 76 11.55 5.08 -2.51
N TYR A 77 12.35 4.77 -3.53
CA TYR A 77 13.76 5.15 -3.53
C TYR A 77 14.32 5.39 -4.94
N ILE A 78 15.27 6.33 -5.00
CA ILE A 78 16.09 6.65 -6.18
C ILE A 78 17.54 6.69 -5.72
N SER A 79 18.46 6.31 -6.59
CA SER A 79 19.89 6.51 -6.40
C SER A 79 20.38 7.39 -7.55
N THR A 80 21.03 8.50 -7.21
CA THR A 80 21.54 9.49 -8.17
C THR A 80 22.92 9.98 -7.69
N PRO A 81 23.90 10.18 -8.59
CA PRO A 81 25.24 10.59 -8.21
C PRO A 81 25.31 12.06 -7.78
N CYS A 82 24.57 12.99 -8.40
CA CYS A 82 24.64 14.43 -8.06
C CYS A 82 23.34 15.25 -8.30
N HIS A 83 22.24 14.64 -8.75
CA HIS A 83 21.04 15.37 -9.18
C HIS A 83 19.93 15.36 -8.13
N LEU A 84 20.20 15.96 -6.97
CA LEU A 84 19.29 15.93 -5.82
C LEU A 84 17.94 16.57 -6.12
N SER A 85 17.93 17.76 -6.74
CA SER A 85 16.70 18.48 -7.08
C SER A 85 15.82 17.66 -8.03
N GLU A 86 16.42 17.09 -9.08
CA GLU A 86 15.69 16.26 -10.03
C GLU A 86 15.12 15.01 -9.37
N ALA A 87 15.89 14.37 -8.48
CA ALA A 87 15.42 13.21 -7.73
C ALA A 87 14.23 13.55 -6.82
N VAL A 88 14.24 14.71 -6.16
CA VAL A 88 13.09 15.20 -5.37
C VAL A 88 11.89 15.43 -6.26
N ASP A 89 12.07 16.08 -7.40
CA ASP A 89 10.97 16.35 -8.33
C ASP A 89 10.34 15.06 -8.87
N VAL A 90 11.16 14.08 -9.25
CA VAL A 90 10.69 12.77 -9.71
C VAL A 90 9.97 12.02 -8.59
N MET A 91 10.55 11.96 -7.38
CA MET A 91 9.91 11.31 -6.24
C MET A 91 8.62 12.01 -5.81
N GLY A 92 8.58 13.34 -5.85
CA GLY A 92 7.40 14.14 -5.52
C GLY A 92 6.24 13.87 -6.49
N ARG A 93 6.51 13.84 -7.80
CA ARG A 93 5.52 13.45 -8.81
C ARG A 93 5.02 12.02 -8.60
N CYS A 94 5.94 11.08 -8.30
CA CYS A 94 5.58 9.70 -8.01
C CYS A 94 4.71 9.59 -6.76
N LEU A 95 5.06 10.27 -5.67
CA LEU A 95 4.30 10.26 -4.42
C LEU A 95 2.88 10.81 -4.61
N GLU A 96 2.73 11.87 -5.40
CA GLU A 96 1.42 12.42 -5.73
C GLU A 96 0.57 11.44 -6.55
N ALA A 97 1.18 10.75 -7.53
CA ALA A 97 0.50 9.68 -8.26
C ALA A 97 0.07 8.52 -7.34
N VAL A 98 0.91 8.10 -6.40
CA VAL A 98 0.58 7.12 -5.37
C VAL A 98 -0.61 7.58 -4.52
N ARG A 99 -0.59 8.84 -4.06
CA ARG A 99 -1.66 9.42 -3.24
C ARG A 99 -3.01 9.39 -3.98
N VAL A 100 -3.02 9.82 -5.24
CA VAL A 100 -4.22 9.81 -6.10
C VAL A 100 -4.72 8.39 -6.32
N TRP A 101 -3.82 7.46 -6.67
CA TRP A 101 -4.17 6.06 -6.88
C TRP A 101 -4.77 5.43 -5.62
N MET A 102 -4.17 5.66 -4.45
CA MET A 102 -4.69 5.18 -3.17
C MET A 102 -6.11 5.72 -2.92
N GLY A 103 -6.35 7.01 -3.16
CA GLY A 103 -7.67 7.61 -2.98
C GLY A 103 -8.74 6.98 -3.87
N VAL A 104 -8.44 6.74 -5.15
CA VAL A 104 -9.34 6.04 -6.10
C VAL A 104 -9.62 4.61 -5.63
N ASN A 105 -8.63 3.96 -5.03
CA ASN A 105 -8.68 2.60 -4.51
C ASN A 105 -9.12 2.53 -3.03
N ARG A 106 -9.84 3.54 -2.51
CA ARG A 106 -10.38 3.53 -1.13
C ARG A 106 -9.33 3.28 -0.04
N LEU A 107 -8.07 3.61 -0.31
CA LEU A 107 -6.96 3.61 0.63
C LEU A 107 -6.64 5.05 1.02
N ARG A 108 -6.00 5.22 2.18
CA ARG A 108 -5.56 6.52 2.67
C ARG A 108 -4.08 6.49 2.96
N LEU A 109 -3.32 7.27 2.20
CA LEU A 109 -1.92 7.55 2.52
C LEU A 109 -1.85 8.27 3.87
N ASN A 110 -0.93 7.86 4.74
CA ASN A 110 -0.73 8.47 6.05
C ASN A 110 0.41 9.52 5.97
N PRO A 111 0.09 10.83 5.89
CA PRO A 111 1.12 11.85 5.75
C PRO A 111 2.02 11.93 6.98
N ASP A 112 1.48 11.70 8.19
CA ASP A 112 2.23 11.79 9.45
C ASP A 112 3.27 10.67 9.60
N LYS A 113 3.18 9.62 8.78
CA LYS A 113 4.15 8.52 8.73
C LYS A 113 5.01 8.54 7.44
N THR A 114 4.77 9.47 6.53
CA THR A 114 5.46 9.53 5.24
C THR A 114 6.62 10.51 5.34
N GLU A 115 7.83 9.98 5.45
CA GLU A 115 9.05 10.77 5.70
C GLU A 115 10.05 10.68 4.55
N TRP A 116 10.83 11.74 4.36
CA TRP A 116 11.98 11.75 3.44
C TRP A 116 13.24 11.27 4.16
N LEU A 117 13.95 10.30 3.57
CA LEU A 117 15.23 9.82 4.09
C LEU A 117 16.34 10.03 3.05
N TRP A 118 17.39 10.74 3.44
CA TRP A 118 18.58 10.96 2.64
C TRP A 118 19.69 10.02 3.07
N ILE A 119 20.18 9.18 2.16
CA ILE A 119 21.31 8.28 2.40
C ILE A 119 22.48 8.80 1.57
N LEU A 120 23.48 9.34 2.25
CA LEU A 120 24.72 9.84 1.64
C LEU A 120 25.83 8.80 1.80
N PRO A 121 26.78 8.71 0.85
CA PRO A 121 27.97 7.91 1.03
C PRO A 121 28.78 8.39 2.25
N PRO A 122 29.61 7.52 2.85
CA PRO A 122 30.56 7.91 3.88
C PRO A 122 31.43 9.08 3.40
N LYS A 123 31.86 9.95 4.33
CA LYS A 123 32.62 11.19 4.02
C LYS A 123 34.00 10.96 3.39
N ASP A 124 34.45 9.72 3.22
CA ASP A 124 35.83 9.38 2.80
C ASP A 124 35.88 8.70 1.42
N CYS A 125 35.25 9.31 0.41
CA CYS A 125 35.59 9.03 -0.99
C CYS A 125 36.17 10.30 -1.63
N THR A 126 37.39 10.65 -1.19
CA THR A 126 38.32 11.43 -1.99
C THR A 126 39.14 10.44 -2.81
N ASP A 127 38.91 10.40 -4.13
CA ASP A 127 39.98 10.10 -5.08
C ASP A 127 40.63 11.43 -5.49
#